data_AF-A0A6V7LT62-F1
#
_entry.id   AF-A0A6V7LT62-F1
#
_cell.length_a   1.000
_cell.length_b   1.000
_cell.length_c   1.000
_cell.angle_alpha   90.00
_cell.angle_beta   90.00
_cell.angle_gamma   90.00
#
_symmetry.space_group_name_H-M   'P 1'
#
loop_
_entity.id
_entity.type
_entity.pdbx_description
1 polymer ?
#
loop_
_entity_poly.entity_id
_entity_poly.type
_entity_poly.pdbx_seq_one_letter_code
_entity_poly.pdbx_strand_id
1 'polypeptide(L)'
;TYGVVYKGRHKKTGEIVAMKKIRLESDDEGIPSTAIREISLLKELKHPNIVGLIDVLMEESRLYLIFEYLTMDLKKYMDNLGSGKLMPADTVRSYLYQ
;
A
#
# COMPACT_ATOMS: atom_id res chain seq x y z
N THR A 1 9.84 2.05 9.99
CA THR A 1 9.75 2.81 8.72
C THR A 1 10.35 1.99 7.58
N TYR A 2 9.60 1.85 6.48
CA TYR A 2 9.85 1.07 5.25
C TYR A 2 10.07 -0.45 5.42
N GLY A 3 8.97 -1.17 5.64
CA GLY A 3 8.90 -2.59 5.30
C GLY A 3 9.06 -2.82 3.80
N VAL A 4 9.33 -4.06 3.40
CA VAL A 4 9.46 -4.43 1.98
C VAL A 4 8.06 -4.62 1.38
N VAL A 5 7.84 -4.07 0.18
CA VAL A 5 6.62 -4.27 -0.59
C VAL A 5 6.93 -5.21 -1.76
N TYR A 6 6.20 -6.30 -1.85
CA TYR A 6 6.30 -7.27 -2.94
C TYR A 6 5.11 -7.13 -3.89
N LYS A 7 5.34 -7.38 -5.18
CA LYS A 7 4.26 -7.57 -6.14
C LYS A 7 3.83 -9.03 -6.10
N GLY A 8 2.56 -9.28 -5.74
CA GLY A 8 1.97 -10.61 -5.68
C GLY A 8 0.96 -10.85 -6.79
N ARG A 9 0.59 -12.11 -6.99
CA ARG A 9 -0.55 -12.52 -7.81
C ARG A 9 -1.42 -13.48 -7.01
N HIS A 10 -2.69 -13.15 -6.83
CA HIS A 10 -3.65 -14.03 -6.18
C HIS A 10 -3.90 -15.26 -7.07
N LYS A 11 -3.67 -16.47 -6.54
CA LYS A 11 -3.61 -17.70 -7.34
C LYS A 11 -4.95 -18.09 -7.97
N LYS A 12 -6.07 -17.79 -7.33
CA LYS A 12 -7.41 -18.17 -7.82
C LYS A 12 -8.01 -17.14 -8.78
N THR A 13 -7.84 -15.86 -8.48
CA THR A 13 -8.45 -14.76 -9.26
C THR A 13 -7.51 -14.21 -10.32
N GLY A 14 -6.21 -14.47 -10.21
CA GLY A 14 -5.18 -13.90 -11.09
C GLY A 14 -4.87 -12.42 -10.82
N GLU A 15 -5.54 -11.81 -9.83
CA GLU A 15 -5.42 -10.41 -9.46
C GLU A 15 -4.01 -10.06 -8.98
N ILE A 16 -3.50 -8.90 -9.40
CA ILE A 16 -2.19 -8.41 -8.99
C ILE A 16 -2.36 -7.55 -7.73
N VAL A 17 -1.54 -7.82 -6.71
CA VAL A 17 -1.63 -7.17 -5.40
C VAL A 17 -0.28 -6.63 -4.94
N ALA A 18 -0.31 -5.64 -4.04
CA ALA A 18 0.87 -5.17 -3.33
C ALA A 18 0.89 -5.79 -1.92
N MET A 19 1.93 -6.56 -1.60
CA MET A 19 2.09 -7.24 -0.31
C MET A 19 3.12 -6.51 0.53
N LYS A 20 2.68 -5.77 1.55
CA LYS A 20 3.56 -5.04 2.46
C LYS A 20 3.88 -5.90 3.68
N LYS A 21 5.15 -6.31 3.79
CA LYS A 21 5.65 -7.02 4.97
C LYS A 21 5.90 -6.04 6.11
N ILE A 22 5.19 -6.22 7.22
CA ILE A 22 5.42 -5.46 8.45
C ILE A 22 6.49 -6.18 9.26
N ARG A 23 7.49 -5.41 9.74
CA ARG A 23 8.48 -5.91 10.70
C ARG A 23 7.86 -5.80 12.09
N LEU A 24 7.77 -6.92 12.80
CA LEU A 24 7.50 -6.92 14.23
C LEU A 24 8.84 -6.73 14.95
N GLU A 25 8.84 -5.93 16.02
CA GLU A 25 10.07 -5.60 16.77
C GLU A 25 10.46 -6.71 17.75
N SER A 26 9.51 -7.56 18.13
CA SER A 26 9.68 -8.65 19.10
C SER A 26 8.99 -9.91 18.60
N ASP A 27 9.72 -11.01 18.42
CA ASP A 27 9.13 -12.29 17.98
C ASP A 27 8.28 -12.96 19.10
N ASP A 28 8.50 -12.58 20.37
CA ASP A 28 7.85 -13.19 21.55
C ASP A 28 6.52 -12.52 21.98
N GLU A 29 6.24 -11.29 21.55
CA GLU A 29 5.04 -10.54 22.00
C GLU A 29 3.87 -10.56 21.01
N GLY A 30 4.02 -11.27 19.88
CA GLY A 30 3.01 -11.31 18.83
C GLY A 30 2.79 -9.94 18.14
N ILE A 31 1.59 -9.69 17.63
CA ILE A 31 1.27 -8.41 16.98
C ILE A 31 0.93 -7.36 18.05
N PRO A 32 1.58 -6.18 18.06
CA PRO A 32 1.18 -5.08 18.94
C PRO A 32 -0.30 -4.72 18.76
N SER A 33 -1.03 -4.51 19.87
CA SER A 33 -2.45 -4.13 19.85
C SER A 33 -2.72 -2.82 19.10
N THR A 34 -1.74 -1.92 19.08
CA THR A 34 -1.73 -0.70 18.27
C THR A 34 -1.78 -1.00 16.78
N ALA A 35 -0.98 -1.95 16.29
CA ALA A 35 -0.99 -2.37 14.90
C ALA A 35 -2.33 -3.02 14.51
N ILE A 36 -2.92 -3.84 15.38
CA ILE A 36 -4.25 -4.41 15.15
C ILE A 36 -5.30 -3.29 15.00
N ARG A 37 -5.26 -2.29 15.88
CA ARG A 37 -6.20 -1.15 15.83
C ARG A 37 -6.06 -0.37 14.54
N GLU A 38 -4.84 -0.06 14.10
CA GLU A 38 -4.57 0.64 12.84
C GLU A 38 -5.05 -0.17 11.63
N ILE A 39 -4.83 -1.49 11.63
CA ILE A 39 -5.28 -2.39 10.55
C ILE A 39 -6.80 -2.45 10.47
N SER A 40 -7.49 -2.52 11.62
CA SER A 40 -8.95 -2.51 11.65
C SER A 40 -9.51 -1.21 11.08
N LEU A 41 -8.91 -0.06 11.41
CA LEU A 41 -9.27 1.22 10.81
C LEU A 41 -9.02 1.22 9.30
N LEU A 42 -7.86 0.73 8.84
CA LEU A 42 -7.55 0.61 7.42
C LEU A 42 -8.53 -0.29 6.65
N LYS A 43 -9.07 -1.35 7.28
CA LYS A 43 -10.09 -2.21 6.66
C LYS A 43 -11.44 -1.51 6.45
N GLU A 44 -11.76 -0.53 7.29
CA GLU A 44 -13.02 0.23 7.20
C GLU A 44 -12.92 1.41 6.22
N LEU A 45 -11.71 1.88 5.92
CA LEU A 45 -11.48 2.95 4.95
C LEU A 45 -11.74 2.47 3.51
N LYS A 46 -12.97 2.65 3.06
CA LYS A 46 -13.40 2.40 1.68
C LYS A 46 -13.68 3.71 0.96
N HIS A 47 -12.71 4.21 0.21
CA HIS A 47 -12.81 5.44 -0.55
C HIS A 47 -12.05 5.31 -1.87
N PRO A 48 -12.55 5.83 -3.01
CA PRO A 48 -11.89 5.70 -4.31
C PRO A 48 -10.47 6.30 -4.38
N ASN A 49 -10.14 7.23 -3.48
CA ASN A 49 -8.82 7.88 -3.40
C ASN A 49 -7.95 7.41 -2.23
N ILE A 50 -8.36 6.36 -1.51
CA ILE A 50 -7.57 5.72 -0.46
C ILE A 50 -7.26 4.30 -0.89
N VAL A 51 -5.98 3.93 -0.83
CA VAL A 51 -5.53 2.57 -1.19
C VAL A 51 -6.26 1.52 -0.33
N GLY A 52 -6.96 0.61 -1.00
CA GLY A 52 -7.76 -0.42 -0.37
C GLY A 52 -6.91 -1.52 0.25
N LEU A 53 -7.12 -1.79 1.54
CA LEU A 53 -6.63 -3.00 2.20
C LEU A 53 -7.55 -4.17 1.87
N ILE A 54 -7.09 -5.10 1.03
CA ILE A 54 -7.82 -6.28 0.56
C ILE A 54 -7.84 -7.35 1.66
N ASP A 55 -6.67 -7.65 2.25
CA ASP A 55 -6.54 -8.72 3.23
C ASP A 55 -5.33 -8.54 4.16
N VAL A 56 -5.27 -9.34 5.22
CA VAL A 56 -4.20 -9.36 6.22
C VAL A 56 -3.81 -10.80 6.48
N LEU A 57 -2.57 -11.15 6.14
CA LEU A 57 -2.03 -12.50 6.28
C LEU A 57 -1.00 -12.55 7.41
N MET A 58 -0.96 -13.66 8.13
CA MET A 58 0.04 -13.94 9.15
C MET A 58 0.69 -15.28 8.84
N GLU A 59 2.02 -15.30 8.75
CA GLU A 59 2.82 -16.51 8.51
C GLU A 59 4.10 -16.43 9.33
N GLU A 60 4.37 -17.43 10.18
CA GLU A 60 5.61 -17.51 11.00
C GLU A 60 5.96 -16.20 11.73
N SER A 61 4.99 -15.62 12.45
CA SER A 61 5.13 -14.32 13.13
C SER A 61 5.42 -13.13 12.20
N ARG A 62 5.14 -13.25 10.91
CA ARG A 62 5.26 -12.16 9.93
C ARG A 62 3.89 -11.74 9.45
N LEU A 63 3.60 -10.46 9.67
CA LEU A 63 2.38 -9.82 9.22
C LEU A 63 2.55 -9.25 7.81
N TYR A 64 1.63 -9.61 6.92
CA TYR A 64 1.55 -9.09 5.55
C TYR A 64 0.22 -8.38 5.35
N LEU A 65 0.29 -7.13 4.90
CA LEU A 65 -0.87 -6.36 4.49
C LEU A 65 -0.99 -6.43 2.97
N ILE A 66 -2.15 -6.87 2.49
CA ILE A 66 -2.43 -7.07 1.06
C ILE A 66 -3.25 -5.89 0.58
N PHE A 67 -2.66 -5.06 -0.27
CA PHE A 67 -3.30 -3.90 -0.87
C PHE A 67 -3.57 -4.14 -2.35
N GLU A 68 -4.46 -3.34 -2.91
CA GLU A 68 -4.52 -3.17 -4.37
C GLU A 68 -3.16 -2.75 -4.94
N TYR A 69 -2.87 -3.18 -6.16
CA TYR A 69 -1.61 -2.85 -6.80
C TYR A 69 -1.73 -1.59 -7.65
N LEU A 70 -1.04 -0.53 -7.23
CA LEU A 70 -0.79 0.65 -8.05
C LEU A 70 0.57 0.52 -8.73
N THR A 71 0.62 0.83 -10.02
CA THR A 71 1.80 0.60 -10.86
C THR A 71 2.93 1.61 -10.59
N MET A 72 2.59 2.77 -10.02
CA MET A 72 3.49 3.92 -9.90
C MET A 72 3.03 4.85 -8.77
N ASP A 73 4.00 5.45 -8.07
CA ASP A 73 3.76 6.54 -7.14
C ASP A 73 3.99 7.91 -7.81
N LEU A 74 3.46 8.97 -7.21
CA LEU A 74 3.53 10.33 -7.77
C LEU A 74 4.97 10.83 -7.90
N LYS A 75 5.87 10.47 -6.98
CA LYS A 75 7.27 10.88 -7.06
C LYS A 75 7.92 10.32 -8.32
N LYS A 76 7.79 9.01 -8.54
CA LYS A 76 8.30 8.34 -9.75
C LYS A 76 7.66 8.90 -11.02
N TYR A 77 6.37 9.24 -10.98
CA TYR A 77 5.72 9.91 -12.12
C TYR A 77 6.39 11.26 -12.44
N MET A 78 6.63 12.09 -11.41
CA MET A 78 7.30 13.39 -11.59
C MET A 78 8.73 13.24 -12.09
N ASP A 79 9.49 12.29 -11.54
CA ASP A 79 10.87 11.99 -11.97
C ASP A 79 10.92 11.57 -13.45
N ASN A 80 9.90 10.84 -13.93
CA ASN A 80 9.79 10.39 -15.33
C ASN A 80 9.41 11.48 -16.34
N LEU A 81 8.91 12.65 -15.90
CA LEU A 81 8.59 13.74 -16.82
C LEU A 81 9.83 14.27 -17.53
N GLY A 82 11.01 14.12 -16.92
CA GLY A 82 12.27 14.63 -17.45
C GLY A 82 12.51 16.10 -17.08
N SER A 83 13.78 16.50 -17.11
CA SER A 83 14.22 17.83 -16.65
C SER A 83 13.52 18.95 -17.41
N GLY A 84 13.02 19.94 -16.67
CA GLY A 84 12.36 21.13 -17.22
C GLY A 84 10.92 20.93 -17.70
N LYS A 85 10.35 19.73 -17.62
CA LYS A 85 8.95 19.47 -17.93
C LYS A 85 8.10 19.52 -16.67
N LEU A 86 6.93 20.15 -16.78
CA LEU A 86 5.94 20.26 -15.71
C LEU A 86 4.78 19.30 -15.97
N MET A 87 4.11 18.90 -14.89
CA MET A 87 2.82 18.24 -15.00
C MET A 87 1.80 19.17 -15.67
N PRO A 88 0.93 18.65 -16.56
CA PRO A 88 -0.18 19.43 -17.10
C PRO A 88 -1.06 20.00 -15.98
N ALA A 89 -1.48 21.26 -16.10
CA ALA A 89 -2.26 21.95 -15.06
C ALA A 89 -3.58 21.22 -14.71
N ASP A 90 -4.22 20.59 -15.70
CA ASP A 90 -5.44 19.80 -15.49
C ASP A 90 -5.18 18.54 -14.65
N THR A 91 -4.05 17.86 -14.89
CA THR A 91 -3.63 16.71 -14.08
C THR A 91 -3.32 17.14 -12.64
N VAL A 92 -2.65 18.28 -12.45
CA VAL A 92 -2.37 18.84 -11.12
C VAL A 92 -3.68 19.12 -10.37
N ARG A 93 -4.63 19.82 -11.02
CA ARG A 93 -5.95 20.09 -10.44
C ARG A 93 -6.71 18.82 -10.09
N SER A 94 -6.70 17.83 -10.99
CA SER A 94 -7.37 16.55 -10.78
C SER A 94 -6.77 15.77 -9.61
N TYR A 95 -5.44 15.74 -9.46
CA TYR A 95 -4.79 15.03 -8.36
C TYR A 95 -4.94 15.74 -7.02
N LEU A 96 -5.07 17.07 -7.02
CA LEU A 96 -5.33 17.84 -5.80
C LEU A 96 -6.79 17.71 -5.32
N TYR A 97 -7.73 17.49 -6.25
CA TYR A 97 -9.14 17.29 -5.93
C TYR A 97 -9.45 15.89 -5.37
N GLN A 98 -8.71 14.89 -5.85
CA GLN A 98 -8.77 13.50 -5.39
C GLN A 98 -8.16 13.32 -4.00
#